data_AF-A0A920PL03-F1
#
_entry.id   AF-A0A920PL03-F1
#
_cell.length_a   1.000
_cell.length_b   1.000
_cell.length_c   1.000
_cell.angle_alpha   90.00
_cell.angle_beta   90.00
_cell.angle_gamma   90.00
#
_symmetry.space_group_name_H-M   'P 1'
#
loop_
_entity.id
_entity.type
_entity.pdbx_description
1 polymer ?
#
loop_
_entity_poly.entity_id
_entity_poly.type
_entity_poly.pdbx_seq_one_letter_code
_entity_poly.pdbx_strand_id
1 'polypeptide(L)'
;MTDITAGILLAMGICAALRHPEVTGEGQMVDTSLFEAGIVQTYWHSAIAFATGMGPEPLGSGHPLNAPYQAFQTEDGWITVGAANGPTWQRVLRELSSRYA
;
A
#
# COMPACT_ATOMS: atom_id res chain seq x y z
N MET A 1 3.20 5.81 12.57
CA MET A 1 2.53 5.72 11.25
C MET A 1 1.01 5.70 11.41
N THR A 2 0.47 4.96 12.38
CA THR A 2 -0.96 4.92 12.73
C THR A 2 -1.51 6.28 13.16
N ASP A 3 -0.78 7.05 13.98
CA ASP A 3 -1.28 8.33 14.53
C ASP A 3 -1.59 9.36 13.44
N ILE A 4 -0.65 9.56 12.52
CA ILE A 4 -0.82 10.49 11.38
C ILE A 4 -1.99 10.02 10.49
N THR A 5 -2.07 8.72 10.23
CA THR A 5 -3.13 8.16 9.37
C THR A 5 -4.50 8.31 10.02
N ALA A 6 -4.64 8.01 11.31
CA ALA A 6 -5.87 8.22 12.06
C ALA A 6 -6.27 9.70 12.09
N GLY A 7 -5.30 10.61 12.28
CA GLY A 7 -5.54 12.05 12.20
C GLY A 7 -6.06 12.50 10.83
N ILE A 8 -5.49 11.98 9.73
CA ILE A 8 -5.96 12.26 8.37
C ILE A 8 -7.39 11.71 8.16
N LEU A 9 -7.65 10.48 8.58
CA LEU A 9 -8.98 9.86 8.47
C LEU A 9 -10.03 10.67 9.24
N LEU A 10 -9.72 11.09 10.48
CA LEU A 10 -10.60 11.92 11.28
C LEU A 10 -10.84 13.29 10.63
N ALA A 11 -9.80 13.94 10.12
CA ALA A 11 -9.93 15.22 9.43
C ALA A 11 -10.82 15.11 8.18
N MET A 12 -10.65 14.05 7.38
CA MET A 12 -11.51 13.76 6.24
C MET A 12 -12.96 13.50 6.67
N GLY A 13 -13.17 12.74 7.74
CA GLY A 13 -14.49 12.47 8.32
C GLY A 13 -15.18 13.74 8.82
N ILE A 14 -14.46 14.65 9.49
CA ILE A 14 -14.97 15.95 9.93
C ILE A 14 -15.37 16.80 8.71
N CYS A 15 -14.53 16.89 7.68
CA CYS A 15 -14.87 17.62 6.46
C CYS A 15 -16.14 17.09 5.80
N ALA A 16 -16.36 15.77 5.80
CA ALA A 16 -17.59 15.17 5.30
C ALA A 16 -18.79 15.50 6.20
N ALA A 17 -18.64 15.38 7.52
CA ALA A 17 -19.69 15.65 8.50
C ALA A 17 -20.16 17.11 8.49
N LEU A 18 -19.30 18.07 8.14
CA LEU A 18 -19.68 19.48 8.00
C LEU A 18 -20.75 19.72 6.92
N ARG A 19 -20.88 18.82 5.94
CA ARG A 19 -21.94 18.90 4.91
C ARG A 19 -23.29 18.37 5.40
N HIS A 20 -23.31 17.55 6.45
CA HIS A 20 -24.53 16.89 6.92
C HIS A 20 -25.60 17.89 7.43
N PRO A 21 -25.26 18.90 8.26
CA PRO A 21 -26.23 19.91 8.69
C PRO A 21 -26.86 20.72 7.56
N GLU A 22 -26.20 20.85 6.40
CA GLU A 22 -26.76 21.59 5.25
C GLU A 22 -28.06 20.94 4.72
N VAL A 23 -28.23 19.63 4.94
CA VAL A 23 -29.40 18.86 4.48
C VAL A 23 -30.35 18.55 5.65
N THR A 24 -29.80 18.20 6.82
CA THR A 24 -30.60 17.66 7.94
C THR A 24 -30.85 18.66 9.06
N GLY A 25 -30.05 19.72 9.15
CA GLY A 25 -30.01 20.63 10.30
C GLY A 25 -29.30 20.07 11.53
N GLU A 26 -28.78 18.83 11.48
CA GLU A 26 -28.13 18.15 12.60
C GLU A 26 -26.63 17.89 12.33
N GLY A 27 -25.81 18.02 13.38
CA GLY A 27 -24.40 17.61 13.36
C GLY A 27 -24.24 16.08 13.35
N GLN A 28 -22.98 15.63 13.32
CA GLN A 28 -22.63 14.20 13.44
C GLN A 28 -21.45 14.01 14.39
N MET A 29 -21.45 12.89 15.11
CA MET A 29 -20.25 12.40 15.79
C MET A 29 -19.33 11.77 14.75
N VAL A 30 -18.04 12.06 14.82
CA VAL A 30 -17.01 11.44 13.98
C VAL A 30 -15.94 10.88 14.90
N ASP A 31 -15.62 9.61 14.73
CA ASP A 31 -14.54 8.93 15.44
C ASP A 31 -13.50 8.35 14.46
N THR A 32 -12.36 7.95 15.02
CA THR A 32 -11.31 7.25 14.28
C THR A 32 -10.59 6.28 15.21
N SER A 33 -9.87 5.33 14.64
CA SER A 33 -9.13 4.31 15.38
C SER A 33 -7.69 4.19 14.91
N LEU A 34 -6.75 4.13 15.85
CA LEU A 34 -5.36 3.83 15.56
C LEU A 34 -5.19 2.42 14.96
N PHE A 35 -6.07 1.48 15.35
CA PHE A 35 -6.06 0.12 14.83
C PHE A 35 -6.52 0.06 13.37
N GLU A 36 -7.65 0.71 13.06
CA GLU A 36 -8.17 0.77 11.69
C GLU A 36 -7.22 1.55 10.78
N ALA A 37 -6.61 2.61 11.28
CA ALA A 37 -5.55 3.34 10.58
C ALA A 37 -4.34 2.44 10.25
N GLY A 38 -4.01 1.47 11.13
CA GLY A 38 -3.03 0.44 10.85
C GLY A 38 -3.45 -0.47 9.69
N ILE A 39 -4.69 -0.96 9.71
CA ILE A 39 -5.26 -1.80 8.64
C ILE A 39 -5.21 -1.09 7.29
N VAL A 40 -5.54 0.21 7.24
CA VAL A 40 -5.48 1.02 6.02
C VAL A 40 -4.07 1.03 5.41
N GLN A 41 -3.03 1.14 6.24
CA GLN A 41 -1.64 1.12 5.79
C GLN A 41 -1.16 -0.28 5.37
N THR A 42 -1.79 -1.34 5.87
CA THR A 42 -1.44 -2.73 5.56
C THR A 42 -2.46 -3.42 4.66
N TYR A 43 -3.26 -2.66 3.90
CA TYR A 43 -4.47 -3.18 3.25
C TYR A 43 -4.26 -4.47 2.43
N TRP A 44 -3.16 -4.62 1.70
CA TRP A 44 -2.83 -5.86 0.98
C TRP A 44 -2.67 -7.05 1.94
N HIS A 45 -1.83 -6.88 2.95
CA HIS A 45 -1.55 -7.93 3.95
C HIS A 45 -2.79 -8.27 4.76
N SER A 46 -3.57 -7.24 5.16
CA SER A 46 -4.83 -7.42 5.85
C SER A 46 -5.85 -8.17 4.98
N ALA A 47 -6.00 -7.80 3.71
CA ALA A 47 -6.90 -8.48 2.77
C ALA A 47 -6.50 -9.94 2.54
N ILE A 48 -5.21 -10.22 2.33
CA ILE A 48 -4.70 -11.59 2.18
C ILE A 48 -4.97 -12.41 3.45
N ALA A 49 -4.70 -11.83 4.63
CA ALA A 49 -4.95 -12.51 5.90
C ALA A 49 -6.43 -12.80 6.12
N PHE A 50 -7.32 -11.85 5.83
CA PHE A 50 -8.76 -12.08 5.93
C PHE A 50 -9.27 -13.11 4.92
N ALA A 51 -8.71 -13.14 3.71
CA ALA A 51 -9.12 -14.09 2.67
C ALA A 51 -8.62 -15.51 2.92
N THR A 52 -7.46 -15.67 3.55
CA THR A 52 -6.77 -16.97 3.67
C THR A 52 -6.72 -17.52 5.09
N GLY A 53 -6.96 -16.70 6.10
CA GLY A 53 -6.73 -17.04 7.51
C GLY A 53 -5.25 -17.13 7.91
N MET A 54 -4.32 -16.86 6.99
CA MET A 54 -2.89 -16.92 7.24
C MET A 54 -2.33 -15.51 7.52
N GLY A 55 -1.53 -15.38 8.57
CA GLY A 55 -0.85 -14.12 8.88
C GLY A 55 0.16 -13.74 7.78
N PRO A 56 0.38 -12.43 7.55
CA PRO A 56 1.39 -11.98 6.60
C PRO A 56 2.80 -12.26 7.12
N GLU A 57 3.71 -12.64 6.22
CA GLU A 57 5.13 -12.84 6.53
C GLU A 57 5.98 -11.64 6.05
N PRO A 58 7.17 -11.40 6.63
CA PRO A 58 8.08 -10.37 6.15
C PRO A 58 8.55 -10.62 4.71
N LEU A 59 8.31 -9.67 3.80
CA LEU A 59 8.69 -9.76 2.38
C LEU A 59 9.93 -8.91 2.01
N GLY A 60 10.52 -8.21 2.99
CA GLY A 60 11.55 -7.20 2.71
C GLY A 60 10.97 -6.07 1.85
N SER A 61 11.59 -5.82 0.69
CA SER A 61 11.14 -4.80 -0.27
C SER A 61 10.15 -5.33 -1.33
N GLY A 62 9.81 -6.63 -1.28
CA GLY A 62 8.99 -7.28 -2.29
C GLY A 62 7.50 -6.95 -2.18
N HIS A 63 6.84 -6.81 -3.34
CA HIS A 63 5.39 -6.68 -3.42
C HIS A 63 4.71 -8.06 -3.20
N PRO A 64 3.65 -8.15 -2.37
CA PRO A 64 3.04 -9.44 -2.00
C PRO A 64 2.40 -10.21 -3.16
N LEU A 65 2.05 -9.52 -4.25
CA LEU A 65 1.31 -10.12 -5.37
C LEU A 65 2.03 -10.08 -6.72
N ASN A 66 3.19 -9.43 -6.81
CA ASN A 66 3.82 -9.15 -8.10
C ASN A 66 5.33 -9.37 -8.05
N ALA A 67 5.88 -9.99 -9.09
CA ALA A 67 7.31 -10.18 -9.25
C ALA A 67 7.75 -9.99 -10.73
N PRO A 68 8.95 -9.42 -10.97
CA PRO A 68 9.77 -8.70 -9.99
C PRO A 68 9.12 -7.35 -9.66
N TYR A 69 8.97 -7.08 -8.36
CA TYR A 69 8.57 -5.77 -7.85
C TYR A 69 9.21 -5.60 -6.47
N GLN A 70 10.50 -5.32 -6.47
CA GLN A 70 11.32 -5.33 -5.25
C GLN A 70 12.62 -4.54 -5.46
N ALA A 71 13.34 -4.30 -4.37
CA ALA A 71 14.69 -3.75 -4.42
C ALA A 71 15.71 -4.84 -4.80
N PHE A 72 16.66 -4.49 -5.65
CA PHE A 72 17.81 -5.30 -6.05
C PHE A 72 19.09 -4.52 -5.76
N GLN A 73 20.09 -5.24 -5.27
CA GLN A 73 21.41 -4.68 -5.01
C GLN A 73 22.18 -4.48 -6.32
N THR A 74 22.81 -3.32 -6.47
CA THR A 74 23.77 -3.00 -7.54
C THR A 74 25.19 -2.94 -6.97
N GLU A 75 26.18 -2.64 -7.81
CA GLU A 75 27.58 -2.48 -7.38
C GLU A 75 27.75 -1.35 -6.35
N ASP A 76 26.98 -0.27 -6.50
CA ASP A 76 27.13 1.00 -5.79
C ASP A 76 25.90 1.40 -4.96
N GLY A 77 24.88 0.55 -4.88
CA GLY A 77 23.66 0.88 -4.16
C GLY A 77 22.52 -0.11 -4.34
N TRP A 78 21.30 0.41 -4.26
CA TRP A 78 20.06 -0.35 -4.41
C TRP A 78 19.14 0.35 -5.40
N ILE A 79 18.50 -0.43 -6.25
CA ILE A 79 17.45 0.05 -7.15
C ILE A 79 16.18 -0.76 -6.96
N THR A 80 15.01 -0.13 -7.11
CA THR A 80 13.73 -0.85 -7.15
C THR A 80 13.37 -1.18 -8.58
N VAL A 81 13.13 -2.45 -8.88
CA VAL A 81 12.71 -2.92 -10.20
C VAL A 81 11.27 -3.39 -10.12
N GLY A 82 10.40 -2.75 -10.90
CA GLY A 82 9.01 -3.14 -11.10
C GLY A 82 8.75 -3.58 -12.53
N ALA A 83 8.61 -4.89 -12.76
CA ALA A 83 8.25 -5.48 -14.05
C ALA A 83 7.12 -6.50 -13.90
N ALA A 84 6.02 -6.06 -13.29
CA ALA A 84 4.88 -6.89 -12.90
C ALA A 84 3.99 -7.38 -14.07
N ASN A 85 4.40 -7.23 -15.32
CA ASN A 85 3.63 -7.71 -16.47
C ASN A 85 4.55 -8.23 -17.59
N GLY A 86 4.01 -9.10 -18.45
CA GLY A 86 4.75 -9.81 -19.49
C GLY A 86 5.63 -8.89 -20.35
N PRO A 87 5.10 -7.80 -20.95
CA PRO A 87 5.90 -6.90 -21.77
C PRO A 87 7.07 -6.25 -21.02
N THR A 88 6.83 -5.77 -19.79
CA THR A 88 7.87 -5.12 -18.98
C THR A 88 8.92 -6.14 -18.55
N TRP A 89 8.50 -7.35 -18.19
CA TRP A 89 9.40 -8.45 -17.85
C TRP A 89 10.32 -8.83 -19.01
N GLN A 90 9.76 -8.99 -20.21
CA GLN A 90 10.54 -9.30 -21.42
C GLN A 90 11.54 -8.19 -21.77
N ARG A 91 11.20 -6.92 -21.52
CA ARG A 91 12.13 -5.79 -21.69
C ARG A 91 13.27 -5.88 -20.68
N VAL A 92 12.98 -6.12 -19.40
CA VAL A 92 14.01 -6.30 -18.37
C VAL A 92 14.95 -7.43 -18.73
N LEU A 93 14.43 -8.59 -19.14
CA LEU A 93 15.26 -9.72 -19.57
C LEU A 93 16.16 -9.36 -20.75
N ARG A 94 15.62 -8.69 -21.77
CA ARG A 94 16.40 -8.28 -22.96
C ARG A 94 17.58 -7.38 -22.59
N GLU A 95 17.35 -6.37 -21.77
CA GLU A 95 18.40 -5.41 -21.37
C GLU A 95 19.45 -6.02 -20.44
N LEU A 96 19.05 -6.98 -19.60
CA LEU A 96 20.00 -7.72 -18.77
C LEU A 96 20.82 -8.69 -19.62
N SER A 97 20.20 -9.44 -20.54
CA SER A 97 20.90 -10.41 -21.38
C SER A 97 21.86 -9.78 -22.39
N SER A 98 21.57 -8.58 -22.91
CA SER A 98 22.44 -7.89 -23.87
C SER A 98 23.77 -7.39 -23.27
N ARG A 99 23.85 -7.26 -21.95
CA ARG A 99 25.05 -6.82 -21.22
C ARG A 99 26.01 -7.94 -20.84
N TYR A 100 25.59 -9.21 -20.98
CA TYR A 100 26.40 -10.38 -20.64
C TYR A 100 26.67 -11.30 -21.85
N ALA A 101 26.44 -10.80 -23.07
CA ALA A 101 26.86 -11.40 -24.34
C ALA A 101 28.02 -10.59 -24.93
#